data_AF-A0A3S3NMY5-F1
#
_entry.id   AF-A0A3S3NMY5-F1
#
_cell.length_a   1.000
_cell.length_b   1.000
_cell.length_c   1.000
_cell.angle_alpha   90.00
_cell.angle_beta   90.00
_cell.angle_gamma   90.00
#
_symmetry.space_group_name_H-M   'P 1'
#
loop_
_entity.id
_entity.type
_entity.pdbx_description
1 polymer ?
#
loop_
_entity_poly.entity_id
_entity_poly.type
_entity_poly.pdbx_seq_one_letter_code
_entity_poly.pdbx_strand_id
1 'polypeptide(L)'
;MGSLTVGFLGAAVGVLFALFGNAVVLPYVLRQQDQRLAANYRAPVLGWDKQMLASLTRLVYRFLMPVIFGFVGAVAAVQIFGGAE
;
A
#
# COMPACT_ATOMS: atom_id res chain seq x y z
N MET A 1 -24.97 3.09 -14.93
CA MET A 1 -24.09 1.93 -14.65
C MET A 1 -24.27 1.62 -13.18
N GLY A 2 -24.56 0.38 -12.79
CA GLY A 2 -24.83 0.07 -11.38
C GLY A 2 -23.65 0.40 -10.47
N SER A 3 -23.90 0.86 -9.24
CA SER A 3 -22.87 1.27 -8.27
C SER A 3 -21.78 0.20 -8.06
N LEU A 4 -22.13 -1.08 -8.21
CA LEU A 4 -21.21 -2.22 -8.19
C LEU A 4 -20.13 -2.16 -9.28
N THR A 5 -20.49 -1.80 -10.52
CA THR A 5 -19.54 -1.69 -11.64
C THR A 5 -18.58 -0.53 -11.42
N VAL A 6 -19.11 0.61 -10.94
CA VAL A 6 -18.31 1.81 -10.62
C VAL A 6 -17.33 1.52 -9.47
N GLY A 7 -17.80 0.84 -8.42
CA GLY A 7 -16.95 0.42 -7.30
C GLY A 7 -15.86 -0.55 -7.73
N PHE A 8 -16.16 -1.51 -8.61
CA PHE A 8 -15.14 -2.44 -9.11
C PHE A 8 -14.07 -1.75 -9.95
N LEU A 9 -14.45 -0.80 -10.81
CA LEU A 9 -13.50 0.01 -11.57
C LEU A 9 -12.63 0.87 -10.66
N GLY A 10 -13.23 1.50 -9.65
CA GLY A 10 -12.49 2.22 -8.61
C GLY A 10 -11.50 1.34 -7.86
N ALA A 11 -11.90 0.12 -7.51
CA ALA A 11 -11.04 -0.85 -6.86
C ALA A 11 -9.86 -1.26 -7.75
N ALA A 12 -10.13 -1.53 -9.03
CA ALA A 12 -9.09 -1.88 -10.00
C ALA A 12 -8.05 -0.76 -10.14
N VAL A 13 -8.51 0.49 -10.26
CA VAL A 13 -7.62 1.67 -10.32
C VAL A 13 -6.81 1.81 -9.03
N GLY A 14 -7.45 1.67 -7.87
CA GLY A 14 -6.76 1.69 -6.57
C GLY A 14 -5.66 0.63 -6.47
N VAL A 15 -5.94 -0.61 -6.88
CA VAL A 15 -4.95 -1.69 -6.91
C VAL A 15 -3.80 -1.36 -7.86
N LEU A 16 -4.06 -0.77 -9.03
CA LEU A 16 -3.01 -0.35 -9.96
C LEU A 16 -2.08 0.69 -9.33
N PHE A 17 -2.61 1.67 -8.60
CA PHE A 17 -1.80 2.63 -7.86
C PHE A 17 -0.94 1.96 -6.78
N ALA A 18 -1.48 0.99 -6.07
CA ALA A 18 -0.69 0.25 -5.08
C ALA A 18 0.40 -0.62 -5.70
N LEU A 19 0.13 -1.26 -6.85
CA LEU A 19 1.14 -2.00 -7.60
C LEU A 19 2.27 -1.07 -8.06
N PHE A 20 1.93 0.14 -8.51
CA PHE A 20 2.93 1.16 -8.83
C PHE A 20 3.74 1.56 -7.60
N GLY A 21 3.09 1.78 -6.45
CA GLY A 21 3.77 2.03 -5.18
C GLY A 21 4.71 0.89 -4.77
N ASN A 22 4.29 -0.36 -4.96
CA ASN A 22 5.11 -1.53 -4.69
C ASN A 22 6.32 -1.63 -5.65
N ALA A 23 6.19 -1.17 -6.89
CA ALA A 23 7.29 -1.19 -7.85
C ALA A 23 8.29 -0.04 -7.63
N VAL A 24 7.82 1.15 -7.29
CA VAL A 24 8.65 2.38 -7.24
C VAL A 24 8.98 2.82 -5.82
N VAL A 25 7.99 2.82 -4.92
CA VAL A 25 8.15 3.35 -3.56
C VAL A 25 8.83 2.32 -2.66
N LEU A 26 8.47 1.03 -2.75
CA LEU A 26 9.10 -0.01 -1.94
C LEU A 26 10.64 -0.06 -2.07
N PRO A 27 11.26 -0.09 -3.27
CA PRO A 27 12.72 -0.09 -3.35
C PRO A 27 13.34 1.19 -2.80
N TYR A 28 12.66 2.33 -2.90
CA TYR A 28 13.11 3.58 -2.30
C TYR A 28 13.09 3.50 -0.76
N VAL A 29 12.00 3.03 -0.18
CA VAL A 29 11.86 2.87 1.28
C VAL A 29 12.89 1.87 1.82
N LEU A 30 13.10 0.74 1.14
CA LEU A 30 14.12 -0.24 1.56
C LEU A 30 15.53 0.34 1.47
N ARG A 31 15.85 1.11 0.41
CA ARG A 31 17.14 1.82 0.32
C ARG A 31 17.30 2.85 1.45
N GLN A 32 16.25 3.58 1.77
CA GLN A 32 16.29 4.57 2.84
C GLN A 32 16.46 3.90 4.21
N GLN A 33 15.76 2.80 4.47
CA GLN A 33 15.98 1.97 5.66
C GLN A 33 17.42 1.45 5.71
N ASP A 34 17.99 1.08 4.56
CA ASP A 34 19.36 0.59 4.51
C ASP A 34 20.40 1.66 4.84
N GLN A 35 20.23 2.87 4.30
CA GLN A 35 21.14 4.00 4.51
C GLN A 35 20.99 4.69 5.87
N ARG A 36 19.77 4.74 6.41
CA ARG A 36 19.46 5.50 7.64
C ARG A 36 19.54 4.65 8.91
N LEU A 37 19.38 3.33 8.82
CA LEU A 37 19.44 2.43 9.97
C LEU A 37 20.81 1.79 10.09
N ALA A 38 21.42 1.93 11.26
CA ALA A 38 22.66 1.24 11.61
C ALA A 38 22.51 -0.29 11.44
N ALA A 39 23.61 -0.99 11.15
CA ALA A 39 23.60 -2.43 10.93
C ALA A 39 23.01 -3.22 12.12
N ASN A 40 23.21 -2.72 13.35
CA ASN A 40 22.72 -3.32 14.60
C ASN A 40 21.41 -2.67 15.10
N TYR A 41 20.66 -1.99 14.21
CA TYR A 41 19.42 -1.34 14.60
C TYR A 41 18.38 -2.34 15.10
N ARG A 42 17.83 -2.04 16.27
CA ARG A 42 16.65 -2.69 16.84
C ARG A 42 15.56 -1.65 17.11
N ALA A 43 14.34 -1.97 16.69
CA ALA A 43 13.20 -1.12 16.94
C ALA A 43 12.94 -0.98 18.46
N PRO A 44 12.78 0.25 19.00
CA PRO A 44 12.72 0.48 20.44
C PRO A 44 11.49 -0.12 21.13
N VAL A 45 10.37 -0.27 20.40
CA VAL A 45 9.09 -0.78 20.97
C VAL A 45 8.96 -2.29 20.85
N LEU A 46 9.46 -2.87 19.75
CA LEU A 46 9.19 -4.27 19.39
C LEU A 46 10.46 -5.13 19.35
N GLY A 47 11.64 -4.54 19.53
CA GLY A 47 12.93 -5.24 19.47
C GLY A 47 13.28 -5.78 18.09
N TRP A 48 12.51 -5.47 17.05
CA TRP A 48 12.69 -6.01 15.71
C TRP A 48 14.00 -5.54 15.08
N ASP A 49 14.75 -6.49 14.55
CA ASP A 49 15.99 -6.23 13.82
C ASP A 49 15.67 -5.61 12.45
N LYS A 50 16.64 -4.88 11.88
CA LYS A 50 16.55 -4.24 10.55
C LYS A 50 16.00 -5.17 9.45
N GLN A 51 16.37 -6.44 9.48
CA GLN A 51 15.97 -7.44 8.49
C GLN A 51 14.48 -7.83 8.62
N MET A 52 13.98 -7.91 9.85
CA MET A 52 12.57 -8.17 10.15
C MET A 52 11.69 -6.98 9.75
N LEU A 53 12.16 -5.75 10.00
CA LEU A 53 11.50 -4.52 9.58
C LEU A 53 11.38 -4.43 8.05
N ALA A 54 12.44 -4.78 7.31
CA ALA A 54 12.43 -4.83 5.86
C ALA A 54 11.46 -5.88 5.32
N SER A 55 11.39 -7.06 5.95
CA SER A 55 10.45 -8.13 5.58
C SER A 55 8.99 -7.69 5.76
N LEU A 56 8.67 -7.10 6.91
CA LEU A 56 7.36 -6.52 7.20
C LEU A 56 6.99 -5.41 6.21
N THR A 57 7.93 -4.51 5.92
CA THR A 57 7.72 -3.44 4.95
C THR A 57 7.35 -4.00 3.58
N ARG A 58 8.03 -5.06 3.12
CA ARG A 58 7.68 -5.74 1.86
C ARG A 58 6.31 -6.38 1.91
N LEU A 59 5.94 -7.03 3.02
CA LEU A 59 4.64 -7.68 3.18
C LEU A 59 3.50 -6.65 3.12
N VAL A 60 3.67 -5.53 3.83
CA VAL A 60 2.72 -4.41 3.82
C VAL A 60 2.56 -3.86 2.39
N TYR A 61 3.65 -3.54 1.70
CA TYR A 61 3.57 -3.00 0.33
C TYR A 61 3.00 -3.99 -0.69
N ARG A 62 3.23 -5.29 -0.50
CA ARG A 62 2.80 -6.32 -1.47
C ARG A 62 1.37 -6.79 -1.26
N PHE A 63 0.87 -6.80 -0.02
CA PHE A 63 -0.45 -7.37 0.30
C PHE A 63 -1.40 -6.37 0.93
N LEU A 64 -0.95 -5.64 1.97
CA LEU A 64 -1.83 -4.73 2.69
C LEU A 64 -2.16 -3.48 1.87
N MET A 65 -1.15 -2.91 1.21
CA MET A 65 -1.29 -1.66 0.45
C MET A 65 -2.24 -1.78 -0.75
N PRO A 66 -2.19 -2.86 -1.56
CA PRO A 66 -3.18 -3.09 -2.62
C PRO A 66 -4.60 -3.27 -2.11
N VAL A 67 -4.77 -3.95 -0.98
CA VAL A 67 -6.10 -4.14 -0.36
C VAL A 67 -6.66 -2.80 0.10
N ILE A 68 -5.86 -1.98 0.80
CA ILE A 68 -6.28 -0.66 1.28
C ILE A 68 -6.60 0.26 0.11
N PHE A 69 -5.70 0.39 -0.87
CA PHE A 69 -5.91 1.29 -2.00
C PHE A 69 -7.04 0.82 -2.91
N GLY A 70 -7.20 -0.50 -3.12
CA GLY A 70 -8.36 -1.04 -3.81
C GLY A 70 -9.66 -0.67 -3.10
N PHE A 71 -9.73 -0.85 -1.78
CA PHE A 71 -10.90 -0.47 -1.00
C PHE A 71 -11.19 1.04 -1.07
N VAL A 72 -10.17 1.87 -0.84
CA VAL A 72 -10.28 3.34 -0.94
C VAL A 72 -10.70 3.78 -2.33
N GLY A 73 -10.13 3.17 -3.38
CA GLY A 73 -10.50 3.45 -4.77
C GLY A 73 -11.95 3.08 -5.08
N ALA A 74 -12.43 1.95 -4.55
CA ALA A 74 -13.82 1.53 -4.70
C ALA A 74 -14.78 2.53 -4.04
N VAL A 75 -14.52 2.88 -2.79
CA VAL A 75 -15.34 3.84 -2.02
C VAL A 75 -15.31 5.21 -2.67
N ALA A 76 -14.13 5.70 -3.07
CA ALA A 76 -13.99 6.99 -3.74
C ALA A 76 -14.76 7.02 -5.07
N ALA A 77 -14.68 5.95 -5.88
CA ALA A 77 -15.41 5.89 -7.14
C ALA A 77 -16.94 5.87 -6.92
N VAL A 78 -17.43 5.12 -5.94
CA VAL A 78 -18.87 5.11 -5.61
C VAL A 78 -19.32 6.46 -5.07
N GLN A 79 -18.52 7.14 -4.24
CA GLN A 79 -18.86 8.48 -3.72
C GLN A 79 -18.92 9.54 -4.83
N ILE A 80 -17.95 9.52 -5.76
CA ILE A 80 -17.83 10.55 -6.79
C ILE A 80 -18.81 10.31 -7.95
N PHE A 81 -18.99 9.05 -8.37
CA PHE A 81 -19.74 8.70 -9.58
C PHE A 81 -21.05 7.95 -9.30
N GLY A 82 -21.22 7.42 -8.08
CA GLY A 82 -22.45 6.75 -7.63
C GLY A 82 -23.45 7.70 -6.94
N GLY A 83 -23.06 8.94 -6.64
CA GLY A 83 -23.97 9.99 -6.16
C GLY A 83 -24.79 10.69 -7.27
N ALA A 84 -24.77 10.17 -8.49
CA ALA A 84 -25.53 10.66 -9.64
C ALA A 84 -26.85 9.91 -9.86
N GLU A 85 -27.40 9.31 -8.80
CA GLU A 85 -28.76 8.72 -8.74
C GLU A 85 -29.63 9.50 -7.76
#